data_AF-C3QZT7-F1
#
_entry.id   AF-C3QZT7-F1
#
_cell.length_a   1.000
_cell.length_b   1.000
_cell.length_c   1.000
_cell.angle_alpha   90.00
_cell.angle_beta   90.00
_cell.angle_gamma   90.00
#
_symmetry.space_group_name_H-M   'P 1'
#
loop_
_entity.id
_entity.type
_entity.pdbx_description
1 polymer ?
#
loop_
_entity_poly.entity_id
_entity_poly.type
_entity_poly.pdbx_seq_one_letter_code
_entity_poly.pdbx_strand_id
1 'polypeptide(L)'
;MPNSIITLFRHLTGSLLLLFLAVSCRQDESLLPSAPGKGATSEVTLSVRIPDFRAANTRAVDEKGIAEITVLMFADEGGTEKVKVKYDIPGSSLRTPSGSSDTRTFSVPVTASTYKRIALITNAQTELAGIAAGSTYDALKQVEVTGRFGQAGTGTYIPMYGEHAPAGGFELKAGVSQTIAQEIPLIRMLARVDIINPITSGATTAAGEVYFVNPVGNGRVWVDLATYNTTSTQSGYMTPTLPVAPQPAVGGGHPLEGIANTTSPNVITYYLNEQSATAGGSRPCIVMLLDYQGREFYYRMDYTWDGIKGSGAPPYEKGKYMPILRNHRYIFTIKEVKGPGFDTMQEAITSPENFTNRNIVVTPIVIDEEFADIAFNESGHFLAVTRAEMMLFGKHGAASTENQFSVRTSYPGGWNIVAYNSNGAELTASNSWLRTSAAFGAANSTAAVQALTNGIGFRRGYLEVRAGRLYTKVRVTQGGTPLDYVAEYNLAGGSIYGTSFSSSNPPGLSPTAAQTDVNLRWAANHNNNQSGYYNYFVCNSDNAISPPGYKEALRRSFFYHRRG
;
A
#
# COMPACT_ATOMS: atom_id res chain seq x y z
N MET A 1 -40.30 84.13 32.44
CA MET A 1 -40.27 82.82 33.14
C MET A 1 -41.08 81.81 32.32
N PRO A 2 -40.75 80.51 32.37
CA PRO A 2 -40.44 79.68 31.20
C PRO A 2 -41.64 78.95 30.58
N ASN A 3 -41.53 78.65 29.28
CA ASN A 3 -42.26 77.58 28.60
C ASN A 3 -41.33 77.00 27.52
N SER A 4 -40.42 76.11 27.93
CA SER A 4 -39.40 75.52 27.05
C SER A 4 -39.04 74.11 27.50
N ILE A 5 -39.99 73.18 27.48
CA ILE A 5 -39.71 71.74 27.62
C ILE A 5 -40.47 70.89 26.57
N ILE A 6 -41.51 71.41 25.91
CA ILE A 6 -42.32 70.59 24.98
C ILE A 6 -41.76 70.60 23.53
N THR A 7 -40.87 71.52 23.16
CA THR A 7 -40.27 71.58 21.82
C THR A 7 -39.03 70.70 21.64
N LEU A 8 -38.42 70.18 22.71
CA LEU A 8 -37.22 69.35 22.60
C LEU A 8 -37.53 67.87 22.27
N PHE A 9 -38.72 67.37 22.63
CA PHE A 9 -39.10 65.96 22.41
C PHE A 9 -39.65 65.66 21.02
N ARG A 10 -40.06 66.69 20.26
CA ARG A 10 -40.59 66.55 18.91
C ARG A 10 -39.51 66.58 17.81
N HIS A 11 -38.30 67.03 18.12
CA HIS A 11 -37.16 67.00 17.20
C HIS A 11 -36.27 65.76 17.38
N LEU A 12 -36.29 65.09 18.53
CA LEU A 12 -35.46 63.90 18.73
C LEU A 12 -36.04 62.62 18.09
N THR A 13 -37.36 62.56 17.90
CA THR A 13 -38.05 61.41 17.28
C THR A 13 -38.09 61.48 15.75
N GLY A 14 -37.95 62.67 15.15
CA GLY A 14 -37.83 62.84 13.69
C GLY A 14 -36.43 62.53 13.14
N SER A 15 -35.39 62.80 13.93
CA SER A 15 -33.99 62.55 13.53
C SER A 15 -33.56 61.08 13.67
N LEU A 16 -34.29 60.29 14.48
CA LEU A 16 -33.99 58.86 14.66
C LEU A 16 -34.64 57.99 13.58
N LEU A 17 -35.68 58.48 12.89
CA LEU A 17 -36.37 57.74 11.82
C LEU A 17 -35.75 57.94 10.42
N LEU A 18 -34.98 59.02 10.22
CA LEU A 18 -34.22 59.22 8.97
C LEU A 18 -32.88 58.49 8.94
N LEU A 19 -32.36 58.02 10.08
CA LEU A 19 -31.12 57.24 10.12
C LEU A 19 -31.32 55.75 9.74
N PHE A 20 -32.57 55.26 9.71
CA PHE A 20 -32.90 53.89 9.28
C PHE A 20 -33.19 53.74 7.77
N LEU A 21 -33.24 54.84 7.01
CA LEU A 21 -33.51 54.81 5.56
C LEU A 21 -32.26 54.99 4.68
N ALA A 22 -31.07 55.18 5.28
CA ALA A 22 -29.80 55.28 4.54
C ALA A 22 -28.93 54.00 4.58
N VAL A 23 -29.49 52.86 5.00
CA VAL A 23 -28.81 51.54 5.00
C VAL A 23 -29.38 50.59 3.93
N SER A 24 -29.98 51.14 2.85
CA SER A 24 -30.44 50.35 1.70
C SER A 24 -29.83 50.82 0.37
N CYS A 25 -28.53 51.11 0.37
CA CYS A 25 -27.70 50.96 -0.83
C CYS A 25 -26.74 49.80 -0.58
N ARG A 26 -27.19 48.56 -0.86
CA ARG A 26 -26.25 47.52 -1.25
C ARG A 26 -25.65 47.96 -2.58
N GLN A 27 -24.40 48.42 -2.56
CA GLN A 27 -23.55 48.25 -3.73
C GLN A 27 -23.33 46.76 -3.89
N ASP A 28 -23.68 46.24 -5.05
CA ASP A 28 -23.22 44.93 -5.53
C ASP A 28 -21.69 44.94 -5.46
N GLU A 29 -21.13 44.30 -4.43
CA GLU A 29 -19.72 43.98 -4.40
C GLU A 29 -19.44 43.11 -5.62
N SER A 30 -18.63 43.63 -6.53
CA SER A 30 -18.07 42.83 -7.61
C SER A 30 -17.40 41.60 -7.01
N LEU A 31 -17.91 40.41 -7.33
CA LEU A 31 -17.28 39.11 -7.09
C LEU A 31 -16.05 38.94 -8.00
N LEU A 32 -15.13 39.89 -7.95
CA LEU A 32 -13.77 39.67 -8.40
C LEU A 32 -12.99 39.18 -7.16
N PRO A 33 -12.35 38.01 -7.22
CA PRO A 33 -11.57 37.53 -6.09
C PRO A 33 -10.50 38.58 -5.77
N SER A 34 -10.47 39.01 -4.51
CA SER A 34 -9.38 39.83 -4.00
C SER A 34 -8.05 39.10 -4.28
N ALA A 35 -7.07 39.86 -4.76
CA ALA A 35 -5.73 39.34 -5.00
C ALA A 35 -5.22 38.64 -3.73
N PRO A 36 -4.63 37.43 -3.83
CA PRO A 36 -4.23 36.66 -2.67
C PRO A 36 -3.24 37.47 -1.82
N GLY A 37 -3.60 37.69 -0.56
CA GLY A 37 -2.72 38.31 0.42
C GLY A 37 -1.41 37.54 0.54
N LYS A 38 -0.30 38.27 0.69
CA LYS A 38 1.02 37.71 1.01
C LYS A 38 0.88 36.78 2.22
N GLY A 39 1.02 35.48 1.98
CA GLY A 39 0.82 34.41 2.96
C GLY A 39 -0.08 33.25 2.51
N ALA A 40 -0.58 33.25 1.27
CA ALA A 40 -1.51 32.23 0.77
C ALA A 40 -0.95 30.79 0.89
N THR A 41 -1.52 30.02 1.82
CA THR A 41 -1.38 28.56 1.92
C THR A 41 -2.15 27.88 0.80
N SER A 42 -1.55 26.89 0.13
CA SER A 42 -2.24 26.02 -0.84
C SER A 42 -2.52 24.66 -0.20
N GLU A 43 -3.49 23.90 -0.71
CA GLU A 43 -3.63 22.48 -0.34
C GLU A 43 -2.90 21.59 -1.34
N VAL A 44 -2.13 20.62 -0.85
CA VAL A 44 -1.51 19.59 -1.69
C VAL A 44 -2.10 18.24 -1.32
N THR A 45 -2.65 17.55 -2.31
CA THR A 45 -3.14 16.17 -2.18
C THR A 45 -2.03 15.22 -2.57
N LEU A 46 -1.71 14.30 -1.65
CA LEU A 46 -0.69 13.27 -1.81
C LEU A 46 -1.35 11.90 -1.91
N SER A 47 -0.89 11.10 -2.87
CA SER A 47 -1.32 9.72 -3.09
C SER A 47 -0.15 8.78 -2.81
N VAL A 48 -0.38 7.80 -1.95
CA VAL A 48 0.67 6.92 -1.41
C VAL A 48 0.25 5.46 -1.60
N ARG A 49 1.18 4.64 -2.11
CA ARG A 49 1.01 3.20 -2.14
C ARG A 49 1.48 2.60 -0.84
N ILE A 50 0.62 1.83 -0.20
CA ILE A 50 1.00 0.97 0.91
C ILE A 50 1.36 -0.38 0.31
N PRO A 51 2.61 -0.86 0.50
CA PRO A 51 3.00 -2.21 0.13
C PRO A 51 2.11 -3.24 0.83
N ASP A 52 1.69 -4.28 0.10
CA ASP A 52 0.86 -5.33 0.65
C ASP A 52 1.71 -6.56 0.98
N PHE A 53 1.63 -7.05 2.22
CA PHE A 53 1.92 -8.45 2.52
C PHE A 53 0.57 -9.12 2.73
N ARG A 54 0.15 -10.03 1.84
CA ARG A 54 -0.93 -10.97 2.17
C ARG A 54 -0.32 -12.32 2.51
N ALA A 55 -0.49 -12.72 3.76
CA ALA A 55 -0.63 -14.13 4.07
C ALA A 55 -2.05 -14.58 3.68
N ALA A 56 -2.18 -15.82 3.22
CA ALA A 56 -3.46 -16.52 3.24
C ALA A 56 -3.94 -16.56 4.70
N ASN A 57 -5.03 -15.82 4.98
CA ASN A 57 -5.86 -15.86 6.19
C ASN A 57 -5.17 -16.29 7.50
N THR A 58 -4.53 -15.38 8.23
CA THR A 58 -4.48 -15.40 9.71
C THR A 58 -4.15 -13.99 10.22
N ARG A 59 -4.81 -13.58 11.32
CA ARG A 59 -4.65 -12.25 11.95
C ARG A 59 -3.35 -12.21 12.76
N ALA A 60 -2.23 -11.78 12.18
CA ALA A 60 -0.95 -11.66 12.90
C ALA A 60 -0.13 -10.49 12.37
N VAL A 61 0.19 -9.49 13.24
CA VAL A 61 0.75 -8.16 12.93
C VAL A 61 -0.01 -7.45 11.80
N ASP A 62 -0.44 -6.20 12.02
CA ASP A 62 -1.04 -5.46 10.90
C ASP A 62 0.07 -4.99 9.96
N GLU A 63 0.50 -5.90 9.08
CA GLU A 63 1.54 -5.70 8.06
C GLU A 63 1.21 -4.52 7.13
N LYS A 64 -0.06 -4.10 7.10
CA LYS A 64 -0.60 -3.01 6.27
C LYS A 64 -0.97 -1.77 7.08
N GLY A 65 -0.95 -1.89 8.40
CA GLY A 65 -1.52 -0.91 9.28
C GLY A 65 -0.68 0.36 9.30
N ILE A 66 -1.33 1.47 8.99
CA ILE A 66 -0.78 2.81 9.17
C ILE A 66 -1.59 3.48 10.27
N ALA A 67 -0.98 3.60 11.45
CA ALA A 67 -1.53 4.38 12.54
C ALA A 67 -1.32 5.88 12.32
N GLU A 68 -0.24 6.25 11.62
CA GLU A 68 0.18 7.63 11.40
C GLU A 68 1.15 7.74 10.22
N ILE A 69 1.18 8.92 9.58
CA ILE A 69 2.15 9.29 8.55
C ILE A 69 2.77 10.65 8.93
N THR A 70 4.08 10.70 9.10
CA THR A 70 4.84 11.95 9.12
C THR A 70 5.27 12.31 7.69
N VAL A 71 4.91 13.52 7.27
CA VAL A 71 5.25 14.12 5.97
C VAL A 71 6.33 15.16 6.20
N LEU A 72 7.47 14.99 5.53
CA LEU A 72 8.58 15.95 5.55
C LEU A 72 8.78 16.51 4.14
N MET A 73 8.65 17.82 3.99
CA MET A 73 8.87 18.50 2.72
C MET A 73 10.17 19.29 2.78
N PHE A 74 11.11 18.94 1.91
CA PHE A 74 12.44 19.55 1.87
C PHE A 74 12.53 20.61 0.77
N ALA A 75 13.16 21.73 1.08
CA ALA A 75 13.54 22.77 0.13
C ALA A 75 15.05 22.98 0.15
N ASP A 76 15.59 23.52 -0.93
CA ASP A 76 17.00 23.92 -0.97
C ASP A 76 17.16 25.25 -0.22
N GLU A 77 18.03 25.26 0.79
CA GLU A 77 18.35 26.44 1.58
C GLU A 77 19.87 26.64 1.58
N GLY A 78 20.37 27.37 0.59
CA GLY A 78 21.80 27.64 0.44
C GLY A 78 22.60 26.41 -0.01
N GLY A 79 22.05 25.58 -0.89
CA GLY A 79 22.69 24.37 -1.40
C GLY A 79 22.55 23.14 -0.49
N THR A 80 21.74 23.22 0.56
CA THR A 80 21.44 22.10 1.47
C THR A 80 19.93 21.85 1.53
N GLU A 81 19.51 20.61 1.31
CA GLU A 81 18.11 20.20 1.50
C GLU A 81 17.74 20.23 3.00
N LYS A 82 16.80 21.09 3.37
CA LYS A 82 16.28 21.23 4.74
C LYS A 82 14.77 21.09 4.79
N VAL A 83 14.27 20.53 5.88
CA VAL A 83 12.84 20.44 6.17
C VAL A 83 12.28 21.85 6.23
N LYS A 84 11.39 22.17 5.31
CA LYS A 84 10.64 23.43 5.31
C LYS A 84 9.29 23.27 5.99
N VAL A 85 8.68 22.09 5.83
CA VAL A 85 7.37 21.77 6.42
C VAL A 85 7.35 20.34 6.95
N LYS A 86 6.73 20.15 8.11
CA LYS A 86 6.46 18.86 8.74
C LYS A 86 4.97 18.75 9.10
N TYR A 87 4.34 17.64 8.74
CA TYR A 87 2.99 17.30 9.18
C TYR A 87 2.95 15.90 9.75
N ASP A 88 2.16 15.70 10.80
CA ASP A 88 1.83 14.38 11.32
C ASP A 88 0.34 14.13 11.04
N ILE A 89 0.06 13.09 10.27
CA ILE A 89 -1.28 12.76 9.77
C ILE A 89 -1.73 11.47 10.44
N PRO A 90 -2.83 11.48 11.22
CA PRO A 90 -3.33 10.26 11.83
C PRO A 90 -3.89 9.33 10.75
N GLY A 91 -3.74 8.02 10.95
CA GLY A 91 -4.19 6.97 10.05
C GLY A 91 -5.69 7.03 9.75
N SER A 92 -6.49 7.56 10.68
CA SER A 92 -7.93 7.83 10.51
C SER A 92 -8.24 8.91 9.46
N SER A 93 -7.27 9.75 9.10
CA SER A 93 -7.42 10.78 8.05
C SER A 93 -7.08 10.26 6.65
N LEU A 94 -6.56 9.03 6.55
CA LEU A 94 -6.23 8.40 5.29
C LEU A 94 -7.51 7.91 4.60
N ARG A 95 -7.68 8.31 3.34
CA ARG A 95 -8.79 7.87 2.51
C ARG A 95 -8.33 6.78 1.57
N THR A 96 -9.20 5.82 1.29
CA THR A 96 -8.96 4.80 0.27
C THR A 96 -9.69 5.24 -0.99
N PRO A 97 -8.99 5.56 -2.10
CA PRO A 97 -9.65 5.91 -3.34
C PRO A 97 -10.59 4.80 -3.82
N SER A 98 -11.72 5.19 -4.40
CA SER A 98 -12.64 4.23 -5.03
C SER A 98 -11.90 3.44 -6.11
N GLY A 99 -11.78 2.13 -5.92
CA GLY A 99 -11.10 1.25 -6.85
C GLY A 99 -9.61 1.01 -6.59
N SER A 100 -9.10 1.33 -5.41
CA SER A 100 -7.82 0.78 -4.95
C SER A 100 -7.96 0.17 -3.56
N SER A 101 -7.35 -0.99 -3.32
CA SER A 101 -7.25 -1.56 -1.96
C SER A 101 -5.95 -1.15 -1.26
N ASP A 102 -4.93 -0.81 -2.03
CA ASP A 102 -3.54 -0.72 -1.57
C ASP A 102 -3.00 0.73 -1.63
N THR A 103 -3.78 1.65 -2.21
CA THR A 103 -3.46 3.09 -2.24
C THR A 103 -4.23 3.80 -1.12
N ARG A 104 -3.57 4.76 -0.47
CA ARG A 104 -4.19 5.73 0.43
C ARG A 104 -3.91 7.15 -0.04
N THR A 105 -4.85 8.05 0.19
CA THR A 105 -4.74 9.47 -0.13
C THR A 105 -5.02 10.32 1.09
N PHE A 106 -4.33 11.45 1.17
CA PHE A 106 -4.55 12.48 2.17
C PHE A 106 -4.11 13.84 1.59
N SER A 107 -4.55 14.92 2.21
CA SER A 107 -4.20 16.27 1.79
C SER A 107 -3.60 17.03 2.96
N VAL A 108 -2.57 17.82 2.69
CA VAL A 108 -1.91 18.69 3.67
C VAL A 108 -1.89 20.12 3.14
N PRO A 109 -2.12 21.14 3.98
CA PRO A 109 -1.84 22.52 3.59
C PRO A 109 -0.34 22.68 3.39
N VAL A 110 0.11 23.47 2.43
CA VAL A 110 1.53 23.69 2.14
C VAL A 110 1.74 25.14 1.72
N THR A 111 2.81 25.75 2.21
CA THR A 111 3.23 27.07 1.76
C THR A 111 3.79 27.00 0.33
N ALA A 112 3.37 27.92 -0.52
CA ALA A 112 3.88 28.04 -1.88
C ALA A 112 5.42 28.20 -1.88
N SER A 113 6.11 27.32 -2.61
CA SER A 113 7.57 27.27 -2.71
C SER A 113 7.99 26.26 -3.77
N THR A 114 9.25 26.33 -4.17
CA THR A 114 9.94 25.19 -4.77
C THR A 114 10.37 24.23 -3.66
N TYR A 115 10.10 22.94 -3.86
CA TYR A 115 10.53 21.85 -2.99
C TYR A 115 11.40 20.87 -3.78
N LYS A 116 12.34 20.22 -3.11
CA LYS A 116 13.18 19.17 -3.70
C LYS A 116 12.60 17.78 -3.50
N ARG A 117 11.95 17.55 -2.35
CA ARG A 117 11.55 16.22 -1.90
C ARG A 117 10.34 16.26 -0.99
N ILE A 118 9.52 15.22 -1.11
CA ILE A 118 8.54 14.82 -0.10
C ILE A 118 9.00 13.47 0.42
N ALA A 119 9.33 13.38 1.71
CA ALA A 119 9.57 12.12 2.39
C ALA A 119 8.35 11.77 3.24
N LEU A 120 7.93 10.51 3.15
CA LEU A 120 6.80 9.95 3.87
C LEU A 120 7.31 8.85 4.77
N ILE A 121 7.00 8.97 6.05
CA ILE A 121 7.37 8.01 7.07
C ILE A 121 6.12 7.58 7.80
N THR A 122 5.87 6.28 7.87
CA THR A 122 4.72 5.74 8.62
C THR A 122 5.17 5.20 9.96
N ASN A 123 4.27 5.22 10.95
CA ASN A 123 4.40 4.50 12.22
C ASN A 123 5.71 4.78 13.01
N ALA A 124 6.32 5.96 12.83
CA ALA A 124 7.57 6.36 13.48
C ALA A 124 7.58 7.84 13.88
N GLN A 125 6.42 8.43 14.18
CA GLN A 125 6.30 9.84 14.55
C GLN A 125 7.10 10.15 15.83
N THR A 126 7.12 9.23 16.79
CA THR A 126 7.86 9.39 18.05
C THR A 126 9.36 9.48 17.80
N GLU A 127 9.89 8.62 16.95
CA GLU A 127 11.30 8.56 16.57
C GLU A 127 11.70 9.78 15.71
N LEU A 128 10.74 10.39 15.02
CA LEU A 128 10.89 11.63 14.27
C LEU A 128 10.73 12.91 15.10
N ALA A 129 10.56 12.83 16.43
CA ALA A 129 10.40 14.02 17.28
C ALA A 129 11.55 15.03 17.17
N GLY A 130 12.78 14.55 16.94
CA GLY A 130 13.98 15.38 16.75
C GLY A 130 14.12 16.02 15.36
N ILE A 131 13.28 15.63 14.39
CA ILE A 131 13.25 16.25 13.06
C ILE A 131 12.26 17.41 13.05
N ALA A 132 12.76 18.62 12.80
CA ALA A 132 11.99 19.86 12.81
C ALA A 132 12.30 20.71 11.56
N ALA A 133 11.61 21.84 11.41
CA ALA A 133 11.96 22.81 10.36
C ALA A 133 13.43 23.25 10.49
N GLY A 134 14.16 23.26 9.38
CA GLY A 134 15.59 23.51 9.32
C GLY A 134 16.47 22.26 9.46
N SER A 135 15.94 21.10 9.90
CA SER A 135 16.69 19.84 9.92
C SER A 135 17.08 19.43 8.50
N THR A 136 18.31 18.96 8.32
CA THR A 136 18.84 18.53 7.00
C THR A 136 18.29 17.18 6.58
N TYR A 137 18.26 16.90 5.27
CA TYR A 137 17.94 15.55 4.78
C TYR A 137 18.87 14.47 5.37
N ASP A 138 20.15 14.78 5.57
CA ASP A 138 21.08 13.85 6.23
C ASP A 138 20.73 13.54 7.68
N ALA A 139 20.01 14.44 8.38
CA ALA A 139 19.54 14.17 9.73
C ALA A 139 18.42 13.13 9.73
N LEU A 140 17.51 13.19 8.74
CA LEU A 140 16.50 12.16 8.53
C LEU A 140 17.14 10.78 8.27
N LYS A 141 18.23 10.73 7.50
CA LYS A 141 18.95 9.47 7.24
C LYS A 141 19.45 8.79 8.51
N GLN A 142 19.74 9.55 9.57
CA GLN A 142 20.23 9.02 10.85
C GLN A 142 19.11 8.66 11.83
N VAL A 143 17.83 8.80 11.47
CA VAL A 143 16.73 8.43 12.39
C VAL A 143 16.65 6.92 12.52
N GLU A 144 16.82 6.46 13.76
CA GLU A 144 16.79 5.05 14.13
C GLU A 144 15.52 4.72 14.94
N VAL A 145 15.02 3.51 14.75
CA VAL A 145 13.90 2.95 15.51
C VAL A 145 14.37 1.71 16.25
N THR A 146 13.99 1.61 17.52
CA THR A 146 14.26 0.48 18.41
C THR A 146 12.98 -0.25 18.78
N GLY A 147 13.04 -1.58 18.96
CA GLY A 147 11.96 -2.34 19.61
C GLY A 147 10.68 -2.57 18.79
N ARG A 148 10.68 -2.32 17.47
CA ARG A 148 9.52 -2.59 16.58
C ARG A 148 9.54 -3.98 15.93
N PHE A 149 10.60 -4.75 16.14
CA PHE A 149 10.75 -6.13 15.67
C PHE A 149 10.08 -7.10 16.67
N GLY A 150 9.84 -8.34 16.26
CA GLY A 150 9.18 -9.32 17.13
C GLY A 150 8.33 -10.35 16.38
N GLN A 151 7.72 -11.25 17.14
CA GLN A 151 6.82 -12.26 16.60
C GLN A 151 5.53 -11.63 16.04
N ALA A 152 5.01 -12.18 14.95
CA ALA A 152 3.71 -11.80 14.41
C ALA A 152 2.58 -12.03 15.43
N GLY A 153 1.64 -11.07 15.51
CA GLY A 153 0.54 -11.07 16.49
C GLY A 153 0.78 -10.25 17.76
N THR A 154 1.99 -9.68 17.96
CA THR A 154 2.33 -8.92 19.18
C THR A 154 1.97 -7.43 19.16
N GLY A 155 1.40 -6.92 18.06
CA GLY A 155 0.64 -5.66 18.05
C GLY A 155 1.39 -4.37 17.63
N THR A 156 2.59 -4.46 17.07
CA THR A 156 3.34 -3.28 16.62
C THR A 156 3.16 -3.01 15.12
N TYR A 157 2.82 -1.78 14.75
CA TYR A 157 2.83 -1.35 13.35
C TYR A 157 4.27 -1.17 12.84
N ILE A 158 4.53 -1.55 11.59
CA ILE A 158 5.86 -1.53 10.99
C ILE A 158 6.14 -0.14 10.40
N PRO A 159 7.24 0.53 10.77
CA PRO A 159 7.66 1.76 10.09
C PRO A 159 7.96 1.54 8.61
N MET A 160 7.55 2.50 7.78
CA MET A 160 7.80 2.45 6.33
C MET A 160 8.29 3.80 5.81
N TYR A 161 9.11 3.78 4.77
CA TYR A 161 9.68 4.97 4.13
C TYR A 161 9.35 5.01 2.64
N GLY A 162 8.94 6.17 2.14
CA GLY A 162 8.84 6.43 0.71
C GLY A 162 9.11 7.89 0.40
N GLU A 163 9.45 8.20 -0.84
CA GLU A 163 9.71 9.58 -1.23
C GLU A 163 9.34 9.90 -2.69
N HIS A 164 9.04 11.18 -2.91
CA HIS A 164 8.92 11.79 -4.23
C HIS A 164 10.01 12.87 -4.36
N ALA A 165 10.96 12.65 -5.27
CA ALA A 165 12.11 13.53 -5.47
C ALA A 165 12.47 13.67 -6.97
N PRO A 166 11.65 14.39 -7.77
CA PRO A 166 11.93 14.59 -9.19
C PRO A 166 13.21 15.42 -9.39
N ALA A 167 13.94 15.15 -10.48
CA ALA A 167 15.14 15.90 -10.84
C ALA A 167 14.83 17.40 -10.97
N GLY A 168 15.59 18.24 -10.26
CA GLY A 168 15.37 19.69 -10.22
C GLY A 168 14.37 20.16 -9.15
N GLY A 169 13.57 19.26 -8.58
CA GLY A 169 12.49 19.58 -7.65
C GLY A 169 11.15 19.87 -8.35
N PHE A 170 10.17 20.34 -7.59
CA PHE A 170 8.83 20.68 -8.06
C PHE A 170 8.32 21.95 -7.38
N GLU A 171 7.50 22.71 -8.10
CA GLU A 171 6.96 24.00 -7.63
C GLU A 171 5.51 23.83 -7.15
N LEU A 172 5.23 24.30 -5.94
CA LEU A 172 3.88 24.42 -5.40
C LEU A 172 3.47 25.90 -5.41
N LYS A 173 2.37 26.19 -6.10
CA LYS A 173 1.86 27.55 -6.36
C LYS A 173 0.75 27.90 -5.38
N ALA A 174 0.73 29.17 -4.97
CA ALA A 174 -0.29 29.72 -4.08
C ALA A 174 -1.71 29.64 -4.67
N GLY A 175 -2.69 29.33 -3.84
CA GLY A 175 -4.13 29.41 -4.17
C GLY A 175 -4.65 28.35 -5.14
N VAL A 176 -3.86 27.34 -5.50
CA VAL A 176 -4.26 26.24 -6.38
C VAL A 176 -3.99 24.92 -5.67
N SER A 177 -5.03 24.11 -5.49
CA SER A 177 -4.84 22.74 -4.98
C SER A 177 -4.09 21.91 -6.02
N GLN A 178 -3.03 21.22 -5.58
CA GLN A 178 -2.20 20.41 -6.46
C GLN A 178 -2.24 18.95 -6.04
N THR A 179 -2.17 18.04 -7.01
CA THR A 179 -2.08 16.61 -6.75
C THR A 179 -0.76 16.09 -7.29
N ILE A 180 0.01 15.41 -6.45
CA ILE A 180 1.15 14.63 -6.92
C ILE A 180 0.60 13.36 -7.56
N ALA A 181 0.63 13.32 -8.90
CA ALA A 181 0.05 12.21 -9.68
C ALA A 181 0.86 10.92 -9.55
N GLN A 182 2.15 11.01 -9.22
CA GLN A 182 2.97 9.84 -8.97
C GLN A 182 2.57 9.20 -7.63
N GLU A 183 2.23 7.92 -7.70
CA GLU A 183 2.03 7.10 -6.52
C GLU A 183 3.39 6.84 -5.84
N ILE A 184 3.51 7.22 -4.56
CA ILE A 184 4.76 7.06 -3.80
C ILE A 184 4.78 5.66 -3.16
N PRO A 185 5.71 4.76 -3.53
CA PRO A 185 5.85 3.47 -2.88
C PRO A 185 6.49 3.64 -1.51
N LEU A 186 5.90 3.03 -0.49
CA LEU A 186 6.56 2.87 0.80
C LEU A 186 7.42 1.60 0.81
N ILE A 187 8.40 1.54 1.70
CA ILE A 187 9.28 0.39 1.94
C ILE A 187 9.32 0.19 3.46
N ARG A 188 8.91 -0.97 3.93
CA ARG A 188 9.00 -1.40 5.32
C ARG A 188 10.44 -1.37 5.80
N MET A 189 10.61 -1.03 7.07
CA MET A 189 11.92 -1.05 7.73
C MET A 189 12.34 -2.48 8.12
N LEU A 190 11.40 -3.39 8.29
CA LEU A 190 11.66 -4.75 8.81
C LEU A 190 11.64 -5.81 7.71
N ALA A 191 12.44 -6.84 7.89
CA ALA A 191 12.35 -8.12 7.17
C ALA A 191 11.30 -9.02 7.84
N ARG A 192 10.64 -9.87 7.07
CA ARG A 192 9.80 -10.95 7.56
C ARG A 192 10.55 -12.28 7.46
N VAL A 193 10.48 -13.10 8.51
CA VAL A 193 11.02 -14.47 8.54
C VAL A 193 9.89 -15.42 8.86
N ASP A 194 9.63 -16.38 7.99
CA ASP A 194 8.72 -17.49 8.27
C ASP A 194 9.51 -18.79 8.39
N ILE A 195 9.18 -19.58 9.40
CA ILE A 195 9.73 -20.91 9.59
C ILE A 195 8.58 -21.89 9.53
N ILE A 196 8.71 -22.89 8.66
CA ILE A 196 7.68 -23.87 8.36
C ILE A 196 8.22 -25.25 8.70
N ASN A 197 7.64 -25.90 9.72
CA ASN A 197 7.90 -27.29 10.08
C ASN A 197 6.69 -28.17 9.73
N PRO A 198 6.61 -28.72 8.50
CA PRO A 198 5.49 -29.58 8.11
C PRO A 198 5.54 -30.92 8.87
N ILE A 199 4.40 -31.57 9.03
CA ILE A 199 4.29 -32.91 9.68
C ILE A 199 5.16 -33.95 8.98
N THR A 200 5.46 -33.76 7.70
CA THR A 200 6.30 -34.61 6.87
C THR A 200 7.80 -34.50 7.17
N SER A 201 8.22 -33.55 8.01
CA SER A 201 9.64 -33.37 8.34
C SER A 201 10.23 -34.54 9.13
N GLY A 202 9.39 -35.35 9.79
CA GLY A 202 9.84 -36.44 10.67
C GLY A 202 10.24 -35.97 12.07
N ALA A 203 10.01 -34.69 12.41
CA ALA A 203 10.18 -34.14 13.76
C ALA A 203 9.07 -33.14 14.08
N THR A 204 8.53 -33.17 15.29
CA THR A 204 7.55 -32.18 15.73
C THR A 204 8.25 -30.99 16.36
N THR A 205 7.67 -29.79 16.25
CA THR A 205 8.19 -28.62 16.95
C THR A 205 8.08 -28.86 18.46
N ALA A 206 9.20 -29.10 19.13
CA ALA A 206 9.25 -29.35 20.57
C ALA A 206 8.97 -28.04 21.30
N ALA A 207 7.99 -28.05 22.21
CA ALA A 207 7.49 -26.87 22.93
C ALA A 207 7.05 -25.66 22.07
N GLY A 208 7.16 -25.73 20.74
CA GLY A 208 6.93 -24.61 19.84
C GLY A 208 8.08 -23.61 19.75
N GLU A 209 9.29 -23.91 20.24
CA GLU A 209 10.31 -22.88 20.47
C GLU A 209 11.29 -22.68 19.30
N VAL A 210 11.50 -21.41 18.95
CA VAL A 210 12.50 -20.93 18.01
C VAL A 210 13.28 -19.77 18.62
N TYR A 211 14.57 -19.75 18.36
CA TYR A 211 15.51 -18.76 18.84
C TYR A 211 16.17 -18.06 17.65
N PHE A 212 16.01 -16.74 17.55
CA PHE A 212 16.75 -15.90 16.63
C PHE A 212 17.99 -15.38 17.34
N VAL A 213 19.16 -15.82 16.89
CA VAL A 213 20.46 -15.58 17.54
C VAL A 213 21.16 -14.41 16.87
N ASN A 214 21.79 -13.55 17.68
CA ASN A 214 22.44 -12.30 17.26
C ASN A 214 21.56 -11.32 16.43
N PRO A 215 20.25 -11.14 16.69
CA PRO A 215 19.45 -10.16 15.97
C PRO A 215 19.79 -8.73 16.39
N VAL A 216 19.67 -7.79 15.45
CA VAL A 216 19.89 -6.36 15.68
C VAL A 216 18.62 -5.69 16.21
N GLY A 217 18.77 -4.85 17.24
CA GLY A 217 17.68 -4.17 17.97
C GLY A 217 17.26 -2.81 17.42
N ASN A 218 18.09 -2.18 16.59
CA ASN A 218 17.79 -0.91 15.94
C ASN A 218 17.92 -1.01 14.42
N GLY A 219 17.22 -0.14 13.71
CA GLY A 219 17.41 0.04 12.28
C GLY A 219 17.07 1.46 11.84
N ARG A 220 17.46 1.83 10.63
CA ARG A 220 17.14 3.15 10.07
C ARG A 220 15.75 3.15 9.45
N VAL A 221 14.97 4.18 9.76
CA VAL A 221 13.68 4.44 9.09
C VAL A 221 13.92 4.67 7.60
N TRP A 222 14.90 5.51 7.29
CA TRP A 222 15.26 5.89 5.92
C TRP A 222 15.93 4.74 5.15
N VAL A 223 15.72 4.70 3.84
CA VAL A 223 16.42 3.82 2.88
C VAL A 223 16.74 4.59 1.60
N ASP A 224 17.87 4.26 0.96
CA ASP A 224 18.18 4.74 -0.38
C ASP A 224 17.37 3.96 -1.43
N LEU A 225 16.33 4.62 -1.99
CA LEU A 225 15.48 4.04 -3.03
C LEU A 225 16.24 3.60 -4.29
N ALA A 226 17.36 4.26 -4.62
CA ALA A 226 18.13 3.93 -5.82
C ALA A 226 18.85 2.59 -5.67
N THR A 227 19.29 2.25 -4.45
CA THR A 227 19.93 0.96 -4.12
C THR A 227 18.93 -0.15 -3.77
N TYR A 228 17.69 0.23 -3.45
CA TYR A 228 16.61 -0.71 -3.13
C TYR A 228 15.87 -1.24 -4.38
N ASN A 229 15.90 -0.47 -5.48
CA ASN A 229 15.36 -0.71 -6.83
C ASN A 229 14.14 -1.64 -7.02
N THR A 230 13.00 -1.01 -7.31
CA THR A 230 11.70 -1.61 -7.65
C THR A 230 11.39 -1.65 -9.17
N THR A 231 12.40 -1.45 -10.04
CA THR A 231 12.16 -1.27 -11.49
C THR A 231 13.20 -1.88 -12.45
N SER A 232 14.40 -2.26 -12.01
CA SER A 232 15.34 -2.99 -12.88
C SER A 232 15.23 -4.49 -12.66
N THR A 233 15.20 -5.27 -13.75
CA THR A 233 15.49 -6.70 -13.78
C THR A 233 16.72 -7.00 -12.92
N GLN A 234 16.48 -7.48 -11.69
CA GLN A 234 17.43 -7.84 -10.63
C GLN A 234 18.90 -7.47 -10.92
N SER A 235 19.27 -6.23 -10.59
CA SER A 235 20.67 -5.80 -10.63
C SER A 235 21.17 -5.52 -9.23
N GLY A 236 22.17 -6.29 -8.81
CA GLY A 236 23.05 -5.95 -7.70
C GLY A 236 22.56 -6.39 -6.32
N TYR A 237 23.53 -6.78 -5.50
CA TYR A 237 23.44 -6.87 -4.07
C TYR A 237 22.60 -5.71 -3.50
N MET A 238 21.47 -6.02 -2.87
CA MET A 238 20.80 -5.03 -2.03
C MET A 238 21.66 -4.86 -0.76
N THR A 239 22.09 -3.62 -0.51
CA THR A 239 22.96 -3.31 0.64
C THR A 239 22.07 -2.84 1.78
N PRO A 240 22.16 -3.45 2.98
CA PRO A 240 21.35 -3.03 4.11
C PRO A 240 21.68 -1.60 4.52
N THR A 241 20.67 -0.82 4.90
CA THR A 241 20.82 0.56 5.38
C THR A 241 20.93 0.54 6.91
N LEU A 242 22.17 0.37 7.39
CA LEU A 242 22.46 0.04 8.79
C LEU A 242 22.66 1.27 9.68
N PRO A 243 22.18 1.23 10.94
CA PRO A 243 22.61 2.14 12.01
C PRO A 243 24.14 2.32 12.07
N VAL A 244 24.60 3.48 12.54
CA VAL A 244 26.05 3.69 12.76
C VAL A 244 26.58 2.70 13.81
N ALA A 245 25.77 2.45 14.84
CA ALA A 245 26.08 1.51 15.91
C ALA A 245 24.91 0.52 16.08
N PRO A 246 24.97 -0.65 15.41
CA PRO A 246 24.02 -1.73 15.65
C PRO A 246 24.01 -2.15 17.11
N GLN A 247 22.83 -2.23 17.70
CA GLN A 247 22.61 -2.67 19.07
C GLN A 247 22.08 -4.11 19.06
N PRO A 248 22.38 -4.94 20.07
CA PRO A 248 21.72 -6.23 20.20
C PRO A 248 20.22 -6.02 20.47
N ALA A 249 19.37 -6.90 19.95
CA ALA A 249 17.93 -6.84 20.18
C ALA A 249 17.55 -7.01 21.66
N VAL A 250 18.34 -7.80 22.40
CA VAL A 250 18.17 -8.04 23.83
C VAL A 250 19.50 -7.75 24.53
N GLY A 251 19.43 -7.02 25.66
CA GLY A 251 20.60 -6.77 26.50
C GLY A 251 21.26 -8.08 26.93
N GLY A 252 22.60 -8.13 26.92
CA GLY A 252 23.36 -9.34 27.23
C GLY A 252 23.51 -10.32 26.05
N GLY A 253 22.94 -10.03 24.87
CA GLY A 253 23.12 -10.85 23.67
C GLY A 253 22.27 -12.12 23.64
N HIS A 254 21.23 -12.19 24.47
CA HIS A 254 20.29 -13.31 24.45
C HIS A 254 19.54 -13.38 23.12
N PRO A 255 19.20 -14.60 22.65
CA PRO A 255 18.38 -14.77 21.45
C PRO A 255 16.97 -14.22 21.67
N LEU A 256 16.33 -13.78 20.59
CA LEU A 256 14.90 -13.52 20.59
C LEU A 256 14.14 -14.84 20.48
N GLU A 257 13.13 -15.00 21.31
CA GLU A 257 12.27 -16.19 21.32
C GLU A 257 11.05 -15.98 20.42
N GLY A 258 10.69 -17.02 19.67
CA GLY A 258 9.45 -17.14 18.94
C GLY A 258 8.77 -18.47 19.28
N ILE A 259 7.46 -18.41 19.53
CA ILE A 259 6.67 -19.55 20.00
C ILE A 259 5.62 -19.91 18.95
N ALA A 260 5.54 -21.19 18.58
CA ALA A 260 4.52 -21.69 17.68
C ALA A 260 3.11 -21.41 18.23
N ASN A 261 2.24 -20.87 17.39
CA ASN A 261 0.87 -20.59 17.80
C ASN A 261 0.02 -21.89 17.77
N THR A 262 -1.05 -21.95 18.56
CA THR A 262 -1.92 -23.14 18.64
C THR A 262 -2.76 -23.40 17.38
N THR A 263 -2.94 -22.41 16.52
CA THR A 263 -3.76 -22.48 15.28
C THR A 263 -2.95 -22.95 14.07
N SER A 264 -1.64 -22.80 14.10
CA SER A 264 -0.66 -23.10 13.07
C SER A 264 0.66 -23.45 13.76
N PRO A 265 0.71 -24.58 14.51
CA PRO A 265 1.88 -24.97 15.31
C PRO A 265 3.13 -25.25 14.45
N ASN A 266 2.92 -25.35 13.14
CA ASN A 266 3.93 -25.64 12.14
C ASN A 266 4.47 -24.37 11.47
N VAL A 267 3.99 -23.18 11.83
CA VAL A 267 4.40 -21.91 11.23
C VAL A 267 4.72 -20.89 12.31
N ILE A 268 5.95 -20.36 12.27
CA ILE A 268 6.41 -19.25 13.12
C ILE A 268 6.79 -18.09 12.21
N THR A 269 6.19 -16.92 12.45
CA THR A 269 6.48 -15.69 11.70
C THR A 269 7.09 -14.64 12.64
N TYR A 270 8.19 -14.05 12.21
CA TYR A 270 8.94 -13.05 12.97
C TYR A 270 9.36 -11.88 12.08
N TYR A 271 9.46 -10.69 12.66
CA TYR A 271 10.00 -9.50 11.98
C TYR A 271 11.33 -9.12 12.59
N LEU A 272 12.33 -8.81 11.76
CA LEU A 272 13.69 -8.48 12.18
C LEU A 272 14.18 -7.19 11.49
N ASN A 273 15.09 -6.46 12.16
CA ASN A 273 15.81 -5.34 11.53
C ASN A 273 16.81 -5.84 10.48
N GLU A 274 17.28 -4.92 9.63
CA GLU A 274 18.35 -5.17 8.67
C GLU A 274 19.69 -5.51 9.30
N GLN A 275 20.46 -6.37 8.63
CA GLN A 275 21.73 -6.89 9.13
C GLN A 275 22.66 -7.23 7.96
N SER A 276 23.95 -6.96 8.12
CA SER A 276 24.97 -7.40 7.15
C SER A 276 25.08 -8.92 7.08
N ALA A 277 25.47 -9.43 5.90
CA ALA A 277 25.97 -10.79 5.77
C ALA A 277 27.25 -10.93 6.60
N THR A 278 27.22 -11.73 7.66
CA THR A 278 28.33 -11.88 8.60
C THR A 278 28.68 -13.36 8.71
N ALA A 279 29.98 -13.69 8.67
CA ALA A 279 30.50 -15.04 8.90
C ALA A 279 30.96 -15.22 10.36
N GLY A 280 31.30 -16.45 10.75
CA GLY A 280 31.90 -16.72 12.07
C GLY A 280 30.89 -16.82 13.22
N GLY A 281 31.37 -16.65 14.46
CA GLY A 281 30.59 -16.92 15.68
C GLY A 281 29.50 -15.88 15.99
N SER A 282 29.62 -14.65 15.49
CA SER A 282 28.63 -13.57 15.68
C SER A 282 27.58 -13.51 14.57
N ARG A 283 27.56 -14.49 13.66
CA ARG A 283 26.61 -14.50 12.55
C ARG A 283 25.18 -14.66 13.05
N PRO A 284 24.20 -13.95 12.45
CA PRO A 284 22.80 -14.18 12.76
C PRO A 284 22.38 -15.56 12.27
N CYS A 285 21.62 -16.28 13.10
CA CYS A 285 21.07 -17.58 12.75
C CYS A 285 19.75 -17.84 13.47
N ILE A 286 19.08 -18.90 13.04
CA ILE A 286 17.88 -19.42 13.67
C ILE A 286 18.24 -20.75 14.31
N VAL A 287 17.88 -20.96 15.56
CA VAL A 287 17.98 -22.25 16.25
C VAL A 287 16.57 -22.68 16.62
N MET A 288 16.15 -23.86 16.18
CA MET A 288 14.83 -24.41 16.47
C MET A 288 14.96 -25.63 17.37
N LEU A 289 14.11 -25.74 18.37
CA LEU A 289 13.97 -26.93 19.21
C LEU A 289 12.96 -27.88 18.55
N LEU A 290 13.39 -29.10 18.21
CA LEU A 290 12.53 -30.13 17.62
C LEU A 290 12.58 -31.42 18.46
N ASP A 291 11.44 -32.07 18.61
CA ASP A 291 11.36 -33.44 19.12
C ASP A 291 11.62 -34.39 17.94
N TYR A 292 12.70 -35.14 18.06
CA TYR A 292 13.06 -36.19 17.13
C TYR A 292 13.11 -37.52 17.89
N GLN A 293 12.19 -38.42 17.54
CA GLN A 293 12.05 -39.75 18.14
C GLN A 293 11.85 -39.73 19.67
N GLY A 294 11.09 -38.75 20.19
CA GLY A 294 10.74 -38.64 21.61
C GLY A 294 11.80 -37.97 22.47
N ARG A 295 12.75 -37.26 21.85
CA ARG A 295 13.79 -36.47 22.54
C ARG A 295 14.01 -35.13 21.84
N GLU A 296 14.16 -34.09 22.64
CA GLU A 296 14.37 -32.72 22.15
C GLU A 296 15.84 -32.48 21.75
N PHE A 297 16.03 -31.83 20.61
CA PHE A 297 17.34 -31.41 20.11
C PHE A 297 17.28 -30.04 19.44
N TYR A 298 18.42 -29.34 19.43
CA TYR A 298 18.57 -28.03 18.80
C TYR A 298 19.08 -28.16 17.35
N TYR A 299 18.44 -27.45 16.42
CA TYR A 299 18.78 -27.43 15.01
C TYR A 299 19.05 -26.00 14.53
N ARG A 300 20.27 -25.75 14.02
CA ARG A 300 20.67 -24.46 13.46
C ARG A 300 20.30 -24.34 11.98
N MET A 301 19.86 -23.15 11.60
CA MET A 301 19.65 -22.69 10.23
C MET A 301 20.33 -21.33 10.05
N ASP A 302 21.23 -21.22 9.08
CA ASP A 302 21.94 -19.97 8.77
C ASP A 302 21.25 -19.22 7.62
N TYR A 303 21.34 -17.88 7.61
CA TYR A 303 20.91 -17.06 6.49
C TYR A 303 21.93 -17.18 5.35
N THR A 304 21.74 -18.18 4.49
CA THR A 304 22.57 -18.40 3.30
C THR A 304 21.74 -18.47 2.03
N TRP A 305 22.33 -18.08 0.90
CA TRP A 305 21.72 -18.23 -0.42
C TRP A 305 21.50 -19.70 -0.78
N ASP A 306 20.38 -19.98 -1.44
CA ASP A 306 20.02 -21.30 -1.96
C ASP A 306 20.55 -21.58 -3.37
N GLY A 307 21.08 -20.55 -4.06
CA GLY A 307 21.48 -20.64 -5.47
C GLY A 307 20.36 -20.33 -6.46
N ILE A 308 19.12 -20.08 -6.01
CA ILE A 308 17.98 -19.85 -6.92
C ILE A 308 17.94 -18.39 -7.38
N LYS A 309 18.14 -17.43 -6.46
CA LYS A 309 18.28 -16.01 -6.84
C LYS A 309 19.55 -15.86 -7.69
N GLY A 310 19.52 -15.02 -8.73
CA GLY A 310 20.66 -14.81 -9.64
C GLY A 310 21.19 -16.07 -10.34
N SER A 311 20.41 -17.15 -10.43
CA SER A 311 20.79 -18.42 -11.08
C SER A 311 22.11 -19.00 -10.58
N GLY A 312 22.43 -18.80 -9.31
CA GLY A 312 23.65 -19.31 -8.67
C GLY A 312 24.93 -18.51 -9.00
N ALA A 313 24.82 -17.38 -9.69
CA ALA A 313 25.95 -16.48 -9.90
C ALA A 313 26.25 -15.68 -8.61
N PRO A 314 27.52 -15.32 -8.34
CA PRO A 314 27.87 -14.46 -7.21
C PRO A 314 27.08 -13.15 -7.26
N PRO A 315 26.50 -12.69 -6.13
CA PRO A 315 26.62 -13.22 -4.75
C PRO A 315 25.85 -14.47 -4.42
N TYR A 316 24.84 -14.79 -5.22
CA TYR A 316 23.76 -15.68 -4.86
C TYR A 316 24.17 -17.16 -4.91
N GLU A 317 25.47 -17.44 -4.89
CA GLU A 317 26.03 -18.77 -4.81
C GLU A 317 25.53 -19.50 -3.57
N LYS A 318 25.12 -20.76 -3.77
CA LYS A 318 24.59 -21.59 -2.70
C LYS A 318 25.58 -21.68 -1.52
N GLY A 319 25.07 -21.44 -0.31
CA GLY A 319 25.84 -21.53 0.93
C GLY A 319 26.64 -20.27 1.29
N LYS A 320 26.66 -19.24 0.44
CA LYS A 320 27.18 -17.92 0.84
C LYS A 320 26.20 -17.25 1.79
N TYR A 321 26.71 -16.58 2.82
CA TYR A 321 25.88 -15.80 3.73
C TYR A 321 25.18 -14.67 2.99
N MET A 322 23.93 -14.44 3.36
CA MET A 322 23.12 -13.34 2.83
C MET A 322 22.80 -12.33 3.93
N PRO A 323 22.68 -11.03 3.59
CA PRO A 323 22.20 -10.04 4.53
C PRO A 323 20.72 -10.29 4.85
N ILE A 324 20.28 -9.80 6.00
CA ILE A 324 18.86 -9.62 6.30
C ILE A 324 18.49 -8.21 5.81
N LEU A 325 17.59 -8.15 4.85
CA LEU A 325 17.22 -6.94 4.14
C LEU A 325 15.80 -6.56 4.52
N ARG A 326 15.57 -5.26 4.69
CA ARG A 326 14.25 -4.73 4.99
C ARG A 326 13.30 -5.09 3.86
N ASN A 327 12.01 -5.19 4.15
CA ASN A 327 11.01 -5.29 3.09
C ASN A 327 11.26 -6.52 2.19
N HIS A 328 11.78 -7.59 2.80
CA HIS A 328 12.00 -8.91 2.21
C HIS A 328 11.37 -9.98 3.10
N ARG A 329 11.03 -11.12 2.48
CA ARG A 329 10.50 -12.29 3.17
C ARG A 329 11.47 -13.46 3.03
N TYR A 330 11.94 -13.96 4.16
CA TYR A 330 12.82 -15.12 4.29
C TYR A 330 11.99 -16.31 4.75
N ILE A 331 12.00 -17.40 4.02
CA ILE A 331 11.14 -18.55 4.31
C ILE A 331 12.02 -19.77 4.47
N PHE A 332 12.04 -20.32 5.68
CA PHE A 332 12.78 -21.53 6.03
C PHE A 332 11.80 -22.70 6.15
N THR A 333 11.75 -23.53 5.12
CA THR A 333 10.95 -24.77 5.17
C THR A 333 11.82 -25.95 5.53
N ILE A 334 11.48 -26.63 6.62
CA ILE A 334 12.12 -27.87 7.07
C ILE A 334 11.54 -29.02 6.25
N LYS A 335 12.33 -29.55 5.33
CA LYS A 335 11.90 -30.66 4.47
C LYS A 335 11.98 -32.00 5.17
N GLU A 336 13.02 -32.20 5.96
CA GLU A 336 13.32 -33.51 6.56
C GLU A 336 14.31 -33.34 7.71
N VAL A 337 14.10 -34.10 8.80
CA VAL A 337 15.04 -34.31 9.91
C VAL A 337 15.54 -35.76 9.84
N LYS A 338 16.83 -35.91 9.54
CA LYS A 338 17.50 -37.18 9.23
C LYS A 338 18.17 -37.85 10.43
N GLY A 339 18.22 -37.18 11.58
CA GLY A 339 18.90 -37.67 12.78
C GLY A 339 18.92 -36.66 13.92
N PRO A 340 19.51 -37.03 15.07
CA PRO A 340 19.61 -36.17 16.25
C PRO A 340 20.28 -34.81 15.97
N GLY A 341 19.79 -33.76 16.63
CA GLY A 341 20.40 -32.43 16.59
C GLY A 341 21.51 -32.25 17.64
N PHE A 342 21.75 -31.00 18.04
CA PHE A 342 22.65 -30.70 19.16
C PHE A 342 21.93 -30.89 20.50
N ASP A 343 22.66 -31.31 21.53
CA ASP A 343 22.11 -31.49 22.87
C ASP A 343 21.88 -30.14 23.58
N THR A 344 22.66 -29.10 23.23
CA THR A 344 22.51 -27.75 23.79
C THR A 344 22.41 -26.66 22.73
N MET A 345 21.71 -25.58 23.06
CA MET A 345 21.63 -24.40 22.20
C MET A 345 23.02 -23.78 21.93
N GLN A 346 23.92 -23.78 22.93
CA GLN A 346 25.25 -23.19 22.79
C GLN A 346 26.12 -23.95 21.78
N GLU A 347 26.04 -25.29 21.76
CA GLU A 347 26.70 -26.11 20.75
C GLU A 347 26.14 -25.84 19.35
N ALA A 348 24.81 -25.68 19.24
CA ALA A 348 24.20 -25.30 17.98
C ALA A 348 24.71 -23.93 17.49
N ILE A 349 24.79 -22.92 18.36
CA ILE A 349 25.26 -21.55 18.04
C ILE A 349 26.75 -21.52 17.65
N THR A 350 27.57 -22.35 18.27
CA THR A 350 29.03 -22.38 18.02
C THR A 350 29.45 -23.34 16.90
N SER A 351 28.48 -24.02 16.28
CA SER A 351 28.74 -24.96 15.18
C SER A 351 29.46 -24.31 13.98
N PRO A 352 30.32 -25.07 13.24
CA PRO A 352 31.16 -24.55 12.16
C PRO A 352 30.39 -23.86 11.03
N GLU A 353 31.12 -23.09 10.21
CA GLU A 353 30.57 -21.94 9.47
C GLU A 353 29.48 -22.24 8.43
N ASN A 354 29.45 -23.41 7.77
CA ASN A 354 28.44 -23.69 6.74
C ASN A 354 27.46 -24.81 7.12
N PHE A 355 26.82 -24.70 8.28
CA PHE A 355 25.94 -25.73 8.83
C PHE A 355 24.51 -25.25 9.02
N THR A 356 23.67 -25.45 8.00
CA THR A 356 22.39 -26.09 8.31
C THR A 356 22.75 -27.52 8.70
N ASN A 357 22.44 -27.95 9.92
CA ASN A 357 22.81 -29.28 10.44
C ASN A 357 22.66 -30.37 9.35
N ARG A 358 23.65 -31.27 9.15
CA ARG A 358 23.53 -32.37 8.14
C ARG A 358 22.29 -33.23 8.35
N ASN A 359 21.76 -33.21 9.57
CA ASN A 359 20.56 -33.90 9.99
C ASN A 359 19.28 -33.11 9.76
N ILE A 360 19.32 -31.91 9.19
CA ILE A 360 18.12 -31.16 8.79
C ILE A 360 18.28 -30.59 7.37
N VAL A 361 17.29 -30.87 6.52
CA VAL A 361 17.24 -30.32 5.17
C VAL A 361 16.30 -29.13 5.17
N VAL A 362 16.82 -27.94 4.86
CA VAL A 362 16.05 -26.70 4.82
C VAL A 362 16.14 -26.07 3.44
N THR A 363 15.04 -25.44 3.00
CA THR A 363 15.02 -24.63 1.77
C THR A 363 14.76 -23.17 2.15
N PRO A 364 15.81 -22.32 2.23
CA PRO A 364 15.65 -20.89 2.45
C PRO A 364 15.23 -20.22 1.15
N ILE A 365 14.16 -19.43 1.18
CA ILE A 365 13.68 -18.69 0.01
C ILE A 365 13.61 -17.21 0.37
N VAL A 366 14.27 -16.38 -0.44
CA VAL A 366 14.15 -14.93 -0.37
C VAL A 366 13.16 -14.46 -1.43
N ILE A 367 12.07 -13.85 -0.96
CA ILE A 367 11.05 -13.25 -1.83
C ILE A 367 11.12 -11.74 -1.65
N ASP A 368 11.33 -11.06 -2.78
CA ASP A 368 11.30 -9.61 -2.89
C ASP A 368 9.83 -9.15 -2.70
N GLU A 369 9.64 -7.98 -2.08
CA GLU A 369 8.31 -7.53 -1.65
C GLU A 369 7.31 -7.21 -2.76
N GLU A 370 7.74 -7.24 -4.02
CA GLU A 370 6.79 -7.10 -5.13
C GLU A 370 5.71 -8.18 -5.05
N PHE A 371 5.98 -9.36 -4.47
CA PHE A 371 5.05 -10.48 -4.39
C PHE A 371 4.05 -10.38 -3.22
N ALA A 372 2.84 -9.90 -3.52
CA ALA A 372 1.74 -9.65 -2.59
C ALA A 372 1.05 -10.90 -2.02
N ASP A 373 1.00 -12.05 -2.72
CA ASP A 373 0.38 -13.28 -2.22
C ASP A 373 1.22 -14.52 -2.56
N ILE A 374 1.43 -15.40 -1.57
CA ILE A 374 2.31 -16.57 -1.68
C ILE A 374 1.64 -17.79 -1.04
N ALA A 375 1.42 -18.83 -1.83
CA ALA A 375 0.93 -20.13 -1.39
C ALA A 375 2.08 -21.14 -1.26
N PHE A 376 2.05 -21.98 -0.22
CA PHE A 376 2.99 -23.09 0.02
C PHE A 376 2.28 -24.42 0.04
N ASN A 377 3.00 -25.49 -0.33
CA ASN A 377 2.52 -26.86 -0.20
C ASN A 377 3.38 -27.64 0.81
N GLU A 378 2.92 -28.84 1.15
CA GLU A 378 3.52 -29.75 2.12
C GLU A 378 4.97 -30.16 1.78
N SER A 379 5.41 -29.99 0.53
CA SER A 379 6.77 -30.28 0.07
C SER A 379 7.68 -29.04 0.02
N GLY A 380 7.19 -27.89 0.49
CA GLY A 380 7.94 -26.63 0.51
C GLY A 380 8.07 -25.93 -0.84
N HIS A 381 7.28 -26.31 -1.84
CA HIS A 381 7.16 -25.51 -3.06
C HIS A 381 6.25 -24.31 -2.82
N PHE A 382 6.54 -23.21 -3.51
CA PHE A 382 5.75 -21.98 -3.41
C PHE A 382 5.23 -21.51 -4.75
N LEU A 383 4.16 -20.73 -4.73
CA LEU A 383 3.62 -19.96 -5.83
C LEU A 383 3.35 -18.54 -5.33
N ALA A 384 3.90 -17.53 -6.01
CA ALA A 384 3.85 -16.14 -5.63
C ALA A 384 3.31 -15.26 -6.76
N VAL A 385 2.47 -14.27 -6.44
CA VAL A 385 1.99 -13.24 -7.39
C VAL A 385 2.18 -11.83 -6.83
N THR A 386 2.49 -10.85 -7.68
CA THR A 386 2.72 -9.46 -7.23
C THR A 386 1.47 -8.65 -6.94
N ARG A 387 0.31 -9.11 -7.40
CA ARG A 387 -0.97 -8.49 -7.12
C ARG A 387 -2.02 -9.57 -6.93
N ALA A 388 -2.77 -9.49 -5.83
CA ALA A 388 -3.92 -10.36 -5.59
C ALA A 388 -5.24 -9.71 -6.04
N GLU A 389 -5.24 -8.40 -6.31
CA GLU A 389 -6.43 -7.67 -6.75
C GLU A 389 -6.06 -6.49 -7.66
N MET A 390 -6.92 -6.21 -8.63
CA MET A 390 -6.77 -5.15 -9.62
C MET A 390 -8.14 -4.54 -9.91
N MET A 391 -8.19 -3.22 -10.01
CA MET A 391 -9.34 -2.49 -10.53
C MET A 391 -8.90 -1.77 -11.81
N LEU A 392 -9.53 -2.09 -12.93
CA LEU A 392 -9.11 -1.67 -14.27
C LEU A 392 -10.27 -0.95 -14.96
N PHE A 393 -10.17 0.38 -15.08
CA PHE A 393 -11.19 1.21 -15.73
C PHE A 393 -10.89 1.41 -17.21
N GLY A 394 -11.84 1.08 -18.07
CA GLY A 394 -11.64 1.08 -19.52
C GLY A 394 -10.75 -0.08 -19.98
N LYS A 395 -10.44 -0.07 -21.28
CA LYS A 395 -9.74 -1.18 -21.96
C LYS A 395 -8.26 -1.22 -21.56
N HIS A 396 -7.81 -2.35 -21.03
CA HIS A 396 -6.41 -2.61 -20.72
C HIS A 396 -5.82 -3.68 -21.63
N GLY A 397 -4.74 -3.33 -22.32
CA GLY A 397 -4.05 -4.19 -23.28
C GLY A 397 -2.63 -4.56 -22.81
N ALA A 398 -1.83 -5.11 -23.73
CA ALA A 398 -0.46 -5.52 -23.44
C ALA A 398 0.52 -4.35 -23.24
N ALA A 399 0.10 -3.10 -23.51
CA ALA A 399 0.91 -1.90 -23.28
C ALA A 399 0.52 -1.16 -21.99
N SER A 400 -0.55 -1.59 -21.31
CA SER A 400 -0.98 -0.99 -20.06
C SER A 400 -0.04 -1.43 -18.93
N THR A 401 0.28 -0.51 -18.01
CA THR A 401 1.14 -0.79 -16.84
C THR A 401 0.30 -1.13 -15.61
N GLU A 402 -0.86 -0.49 -15.47
CA GLU A 402 -1.81 -0.68 -14.36
C GLU A 402 -2.37 -2.11 -14.28
N ASN A 403 -2.34 -2.86 -15.38
CA ASN A 403 -2.82 -4.24 -15.46
C ASN A 403 -1.73 -5.32 -15.36
N GLN A 404 -0.49 -4.94 -15.05
CA GLN A 404 0.62 -5.86 -14.89
C GLN A 404 0.70 -6.45 -13.47
N PHE A 405 1.06 -7.73 -13.40
CA PHE A 405 1.51 -8.45 -12.21
C PHE A 405 2.62 -9.44 -12.60
N SER A 406 3.37 -9.98 -11.66
CA SER A 406 4.39 -11.00 -11.93
C SER A 406 4.08 -12.28 -11.18
N VAL A 407 4.51 -13.41 -11.73
CA VAL A 407 4.34 -14.75 -11.15
C VAL A 407 5.70 -15.40 -10.96
N ARG A 408 5.92 -16.05 -9.81
CA ARG A 408 7.10 -16.88 -9.54
C ARG A 408 6.70 -18.14 -8.79
N THR A 409 7.32 -19.27 -9.10
CA THR A 409 7.07 -20.55 -8.43
C THR A 409 8.36 -21.35 -8.29
N SER A 410 8.49 -22.16 -7.23
CA SER A 410 9.53 -23.19 -7.14
C SER A 410 9.03 -24.59 -7.50
N TYR A 411 7.77 -24.72 -7.89
CA TYR A 411 7.21 -26.00 -8.32
C TYR A 411 7.84 -26.41 -9.67
N PRO A 412 8.44 -27.62 -9.79
CA PRO A 412 9.20 -28.02 -10.99
C PRO A 412 8.40 -27.98 -12.29
N GLY A 413 7.07 -28.20 -12.22
CA GLY A 413 6.18 -28.11 -13.37
C GLY A 413 5.84 -26.69 -13.84
N GLY A 414 6.40 -25.66 -13.21
CA GLY A 414 6.10 -24.26 -13.52
C GLY A 414 4.72 -23.85 -13.02
N TRP A 415 4.13 -22.85 -13.68
CA TRP A 415 2.82 -22.31 -13.37
C TRP A 415 1.94 -22.19 -14.61
N ASN A 416 0.63 -22.17 -14.42
CA ASN A 416 -0.37 -21.87 -15.46
C ASN A 416 -1.47 -20.93 -14.94
N ILE A 417 -2.15 -20.23 -15.85
CA ILE A 417 -3.19 -19.24 -15.52
C ILE A 417 -4.46 -19.52 -16.32
N VAL A 418 -5.60 -19.47 -15.63
CA VAL A 418 -6.94 -19.58 -16.23
C VAL A 418 -7.81 -18.44 -15.75
N ALA A 419 -8.62 -17.85 -16.64
CA ALA A 419 -9.51 -16.75 -16.31
C ALA A 419 -10.92 -17.26 -15.96
N TYR A 420 -11.53 -16.69 -14.93
CA TYR A 420 -12.86 -17.05 -14.45
C TYR A 420 -13.72 -15.81 -14.20
N ASN A 421 -15.03 -15.97 -14.36
CA ASN A 421 -16.02 -15.04 -13.82
C ASN A 421 -16.07 -15.16 -12.29
N SER A 422 -16.62 -14.14 -11.64
CA SER A 422 -16.82 -14.13 -10.17
C SER A 422 -17.65 -15.30 -9.65
N ASN A 423 -18.56 -15.86 -10.46
CA ASN A 423 -19.34 -17.05 -10.15
C ASN A 423 -18.60 -18.38 -10.35
N GLY A 424 -17.32 -18.34 -10.77
CA GLY A 424 -16.50 -19.54 -11.00
C GLY A 424 -16.62 -20.17 -12.38
N ALA A 425 -17.41 -19.61 -13.31
CA ALA A 425 -17.46 -20.08 -14.68
C ALA A 425 -16.20 -19.66 -15.45
N GLU A 426 -15.54 -20.61 -16.12
CA GLU A 426 -14.32 -20.38 -16.89
C GLU A 426 -14.58 -19.48 -18.11
N LEU A 427 -13.63 -18.59 -18.39
CA LEU A 427 -13.64 -17.70 -19.55
C LEU A 427 -12.75 -18.26 -20.65
N THR A 428 -13.32 -19.15 -21.47
CA THR A 428 -12.60 -19.86 -22.54
C THR A 428 -12.59 -19.15 -23.89
N ALA A 429 -13.53 -18.21 -24.12
CA ALA A 429 -13.64 -17.52 -25.39
C ALA A 429 -12.45 -16.56 -25.60
N SER A 430 -11.88 -16.56 -26.81
CA SER A 430 -10.74 -15.72 -27.17
C SER A 430 -11.02 -14.21 -27.07
N ASN A 431 -12.30 -13.80 -27.09
CA ASN A 431 -12.77 -12.43 -26.92
C ASN A 431 -13.42 -12.17 -25.54
N SER A 432 -13.17 -13.04 -24.56
CA SER A 432 -13.66 -12.86 -23.18
C SER A 432 -13.23 -11.52 -22.59
N TRP A 433 -14.06 -10.99 -21.69
CA TRP A 433 -13.83 -9.68 -21.07
C TRP A 433 -12.56 -9.63 -20.22
N LEU A 434 -12.15 -10.77 -19.64
CA LEU A 434 -10.92 -10.94 -18.89
C LEU A 434 -10.09 -12.06 -19.52
N ARG A 435 -8.81 -11.79 -19.78
CA ARG A 435 -7.82 -12.75 -20.27
C ARG A 435 -6.46 -12.49 -19.63
N THR A 436 -5.54 -13.44 -19.77
CA THR A 436 -4.13 -13.30 -19.37
C THR A 436 -3.25 -13.09 -20.60
N SER A 437 -2.17 -12.32 -20.49
CA SER A 437 -1.16 -12.21 -21.56
C SER A 437 -0.24 -13.43 -21.66
N ALA A 438 -0.14 -14.23 -20.59
CA ALA A 438 0.65 -15.46 -20.54
C ALA A 438 -0.14 -16.55 -19.81
N ALA A 439 -0.28 -17.72 -20.44
CA ALA A 439 -1.04 -18.84 -19.89
C ALA A 439 -0.15 -19.81 -19.07
N PHE A 440 1.17 -19.76 -19.24
CA PHE A 440 2.13 -20.63 -18.57
C PHE A 440 3.48 -19.95 -18.39
N GLY A 441 4.30 -20.47 -17.46
CA GLY A 441 5.69 -20.09 -17.31
C GLY A 441 6.51 -21.10 -16.52
N ALA A 442 7.83 -20.95 -16.57
CA ALA A 442 8.77 -21.89 -16.00
C ALA A 442 8.93 -21.74 -14.47
N ALA A 443 9.42 -22.80 -13.85
CA ALA A 443 9.85 -22.79 -12.46
C ALA A 443 11.08 -21.89 -12.27
N ASN A 444 11.22 -21.32 -11.06
CA ASN A 444 12.37 -20.54 -10.59
C ASN A 444 12.70 -19.26 -11.37
N SER A 445 11.88 -18.88 -12.36
CA SER A 445 11.94 -17.59 -13.05
C SER A 445 10.75 -16.71 -12.67
N THR A 446 10.99 -15.40 -12.50
CA THR A 446 9.92 -14.40 -12.41
C THR A 446 9.43 -14.08 -13.82
N ALA A 447 8.11 -14.12 -14.03
CA ALA A 447 7.49 -13.79 -15.30
C ALA A 447 6.47 -12.67 -15.12
N ALA A 448 6.54 -11.63 -15.96
CA ALA A 448 5.55 -10.57 -16.03
C ALA A 448 4.32 -11.03 -16.83
N VAL A 449 3.12 -10.75 -16.30
CA VAL A 449 1.82 -11.13 -16.84
C VAL A 449 0.89 -9.92 -16.77
N GLN A 450 -0.08 -9.83 -17.68
CA GLN A 450 -1.07 -8.76 -17.72
C GLN A 450 -2.49 -9.32 -17.70
N ALA A 451 -3.34 -8.68 -16.89
CA ALA A 451 -4.79 -8.87 -16.92
C ALA A 451 -5.38 -8.03 -18.08
N LEU A 452 -5.74 -8.68 -19.17
CA LEU A 452 -6.28 -8.02 -20.35
C LEU A 452 -7.79 -7.86 -20.20
N THR A 453 -8.27 -6.62 -20.23
CA THR A 453 -9.69 -6.27 -20.05
C THR A 453 -10.27 -5.62 -21.30
N ASN A 454 -11.55 -5.86 -21.59
CA ASN A 454 -12.21 -5.25 -22.76
C ASN A 454 -12.72 -3.83 -22.50
N GLY A 455 -12.84 -3.43 -21.23
CA GLY A 455 -13.27 -2.10 -20.81
C GLY A 455 -14.78 -1.85 -20.85
N ILE A 456 -15.59 -2.88 -21.15
CA ILE A 456 -17.04 -2.74 -21.35
C ILE A 456 -17.82 -3.25 -20.14
N GLY A 457 -18.59 -2.35 -19.52
CA GLY A 457 -19.45 -2.63 -18.37
C GLY A 457 -18.70 -2.96 -17.08
N PHE A 458 -19.46 -3.03 -15.98
CA PHE A 458 -18.93 -3.45 -14.68
C PHE A 458 -18.86 -4.97 -14.59
N ARG A 459 -17.65 -5.51 -14.43
CA ARG A 459 -17.45 -6.96 -14.34
C ARG A 459 -16.48 -7.32 -13.24
N ARG A 460 -16.71 -8.48 -12.62
CA ARG A 460 -15.83 -9.06 -11.62
C ARG A 460 -15.48 -10.49 -11.99
N GLY A 461 -14.20 -10.81 -11.90
CA GLY A 461 -13.64 -12.12 -12.18
C GLY A 461 -12.28 -12.26 -11.52
N TYR A 462 -11.56 -13.30 -11.90
CA TYR A 462 -10.22 -13.55 -11.39
C TYR A 462 -9.39 -14.35 -12.39
N LEU A 463 -8.08 -14.12 -12.37
CA LEU A 463 -7.09 -15.01 -12.94
C LEU A 463 -6.66 -15.98 -11.84
N GLU A 464 -6.94 -17.26 -12.01
CA GLU A 464 -6.46 -18.29 -11.12
C GLU A 464 -5.09 -18.76 -11.60
N VAL A 465 -4.07 -18.53 -10.78
CA VAL A 465 -2.70 -18.96 -11.03
C VAL A 465 -2.48 -20.27 -10.29
N ARG A 466 -2.00 -21.31 -10.99
CA ARG A 466 -1.77 -22.64 -10.43
C ARG A 466 -0.34 -23.10 -10.64
N ALA A 467 0.17 -23.88 -9.70
CA ALA A 467 1.44 -24.60 -9.80
C ALA A 467 1.32 -25.95 -9.06
N GLY A 468 1.01 -27.02 -9.81
CA GLY A 468 0.63 -28.29 -9.20
C GLY A 468 -0.67 -28.15 -8.39
N ARG A 469 -0.61 -28.43 -7.08
CA ARG A 469 -1.74 -28.23 -6.14
C ARG A 469 -1.81 -26.82 -5.54
N LEU A 470 -0.78 -26.00 -5.74
CA LEU A 470 -0.77 -24.61 -5.29
C LEU A 470 -1.68 -23.78 -6.19
N TYR A 471 -2.44 -22.87 -5.59
CA TYR A 471 -3.18 -21.88 -6.35
C TYR A 471 -3.31 -20.55 -5.60
N THR A 472 -3.38 -19.46 -6.33
CA THR A 472 -3.76 -18.11 -5.86
C THR A 472 -4.68 -17.47 -6.90
N LYS A 473 -5.40 -16.41 -6.50
CA LYS A 473 -6.33 -15.67 -7.36
C LYS A 473 -5.92 -14.21 -7.43
N VAL A 474 -5.68 -13.74 -8.66
CA VAL A 474 -5.62 -12.31 -8.97
C VAL A 474 -7.02 -11.85 -9.32
N ARG A 475 -7.72 -11.24 -8.37
CA ARG A 475 -9.08 -10.71 -8.57
C ARG A 475 -9.03 -9.49 -9.48
N VAL A 476 -9.93 -9.42 -10.45
CA VAL A 476 -10.02 -8.30 -11.38
C VAL A 476 -11.42 -7.75 -11.37
N THR A 477 -11.52 -6.47 -11.03
CA THR A 477 -12.72 -5.66 -11.21
C THR A 477 -12.50 -4.76 -12.41
N GLN A 478 -13.34 -4.89 -13.44
CA GLN A 478 -13.38 -3.97 -14.57
C GLN A 478 -14.52 -2.98 -14.38
N GLY A 479 -14.30 -1.71 -14.71
CA GLY A 479 -15.35 -0.71 -14.89
C GLY A 479 -15.26 -0.04 -16.27
N GLY A 480 -16.38 0.47 -16.78
CA GLY A 480 -16.36 1.38 -17.94
C GLY A 480 -15.82 2.76 -17.56
N THR A 481 -15.40 3.56 -18.54
CA THR A 481 -15.12 4.99 -18.26
C THR A 481 -16.43 5.72 -17.94
N PRO A 482 -16.39 6.87 -17.24
CA PRO A 482 -17.61 7.66 -16.98
C PRO A 482 -18.41 7.99 -18.25
N LEU A 483 -17.73 8.21 -19.38
CA LEU A 483 -18.36 8.43 -20.69
C LEU A 483 -18.93 7.15 -21.30
N ASP A 484 -18.28 6.00 -21.09
CA ASP A 484 -18.84 4.71 -21.51
C ASP A 484 -20.12 4.38 -20.74
N TYR A 485 -20.21 4.73 -19.45
CA TYR A 485 -21.46 4.62 -18.69
C TYR A 485 -22.56 5.56 -19.23
N VAL A 486 -22.21 6.79 -19.60
CA VAL A 486 -23.15 7.73 -20.22
C VAL A 486 -23.64 7.21 -21.58
N ALA A 487 -22.77 6.57 -22.37
CA ALA A 487 -23.10 6.02 -23.67
C ALA A 487 -23.85 4.67 -23.61
N GLU A 488 -23.40 3.73 -22.78
CA GLU A 488 -23.96 2.37 -22.60
C GLU A 488 -25.38 2.44 -22.03
N TYR A 489 -25.63 3.38 -21.12
CA TYR A 489 -26.94 3.59 -20.50
C TYR A 489 -27.72 4.75 -21.12
N ASN A 490 -27.20 5.36 -22.19
CA ASN A 490 -27.79 6.50 -22.90
C ASN A 490 -28.28 7.61 -21.94
N LEU A 491 -27.42 7.98 -20.98
CA LEU A 491 -27.72 8.95 -19.92
C LEU A 491 -27.80 10.39 -20.47
N ALA A 492 -27.32 10.62 -21.69
CA ALA A 492 -27.50 11.86 -22.43
C ALA A 492 -28.73 11.74 -23.35
N GLY A 493 -29.92 12.08 -22.84
CA GLY A 493 -31.13 12.25 -23.67
C GLY A 493 -32.37 11.43 -23.29
N GLY A 494 -32.44 10.86 -22.08
CA GLY A 494 -33.63 10.15 -21.59
C GLY A 494 -34.73 11.06 -21.01
N SER A 495 -35.97 10.56 -20.96
CA SER A 495 -37.11 11.24 -20.32
C SER A 495 -37.01 11.21 -18.78
N ILE A 496 -37.69 12.16 -18.12
CA ILE A 496 -37.72 12.31 -16.66
C ILE A 496 -38.31 11.04 -16.01
N TYR A 497 -37.70 10.55 -14.93
CA TYR A 497 -38.20 9.40 -14.18
C TYR A 497 -39.62 9.64 -13.65
N GLY A 498 -40.55 8.72 -13.93
CA GLY A 498 -41.96 8.82 -13.53
C GLY A 498 -42.90 9.47 -14.55
N THR A 499 -42.41 9.93 -15.71
CA THR A 499 -43.29 10.37 -16.80
C THR A 499 -43.95 9.16 -17.48
N SER A 500 -45.26 9.24 -17.76
CA SER A 500 -45.94 8.19 -18.53
C SER A 500 -45.39 8.13 -19.95
N PHE A 501 -45.09 6.92 -20.45
CA PHE A 501 -44.60 6.65 -21.83
C PHE A 501 -45.67 6.91 -22.91
N SER A 502 -46.69 7.69 -22.60
CA SER A 502 -47.84 7.99 -23.44
C SER A 502 -47.79 9.39 -24.07
N SER A 503 -46.66 10.10 -24.01
CA SER A 503 -46.56 11.42 -24.63
C SER A 503 -46.46 11.29 -26.15
N SER A 504 -47.43 11.88 -26.85
CA SER A 504 -47.51 11.96 -28.31
C SER A 504 -46.52 12.96 -28.94
N ASN A 505 -45.54 13.50 -28.19
CA ASN A 505 -44.54 14.39 -28.79
C ASN A 505 -43.18 14.43 -28.02
N PRO A 506 -42.09 13.87 -28.57
CA PRO A 506 -42.06 13.08 -29.80
C PRO A 506 -42.72 11.70 -29.57
N PRO A 507 -43.49 11.17 -30.53
CA PRO A 507 -44.05 9.83 -30.44
C PRO A 507 -42.95 8.76 -30.36
N GLY A 508 -43.12 7.74 -29.51
CA GLY A 508 -42.33 6.51 -29.57
C GLY A 508 -41.15 6.37 -28.60
N LEU A 509 -41.08 7.17 -27.53
CA LEU A 509 -40.03 6.99 -26.51
C LEU A 509 -40.28 5.69 -25.71
N SER A 510 -39.44 4.69 -25.95
CA SER A 510 -39.36 3.47 -25.13
C SER A 510 -38.39 3.68 -23.96
N PRO A 511 -38.66 3.14 -22.76
CA PRO A 511 -37.72 3.22 -21.65
C PRO A 511 -36.36 2.65 -22.03
N THR A 512 -35.28 3.31 -21.63
CA THR A 512 -33.94 2.73 -21.79
C THR A 512 -33.75 1.61 -20.77
N ALA A 513 -32.82 0.68 -21.04
CA ALA A 513 -32.49 -0.39 -20.10
C ALA A 513 -32.06 0.13 -18.71
N ALA A 514 -31.55 1.36 -18.64
CA ALA A 514 -31.15 2.03 -17.40
C ALA A 514 -32.34 2.43 -16.52
N GLN A 515 -33.50 2.74 -17.11
CA GLN A 515 -34.71 3.17 -16.41
C GLN A 515 -35.53 1.99 -15.84
N THR A 516 -35.23 0.77 -16.28
CA THR A 516 -35.87 -0.48 -15.83
C THR A 516 -34.96 -1.35 -14.95
N ASP A 517 -33.69 -1.00 -14.79
CA ASP A 517 -32.74 -1.70 -13.92
C ASP A 517 -32.96 -1.34 -12.45
N VAL A 518 -33.32 -2.34 -11.64
CA VAL A 518 -33.62 -2.20 -10.21
C VAL A 518 -32.42 -1.76 -9.35
N ASN A 519 -31.20 -1.93 -9.86
CA ASN A 519 -29.97 -1.52 -9.17
C ASN A 519 -29.61 -0.05 -9.42
N LEU A 520 -30.24 0.59 -10.41
CA LEU A 520 -30.08 2.01 -10.73
C LEU A 520 -31.27 2.80 -10.18
N ARG A 521 -31.07 3.53 -9.07
CA ARG A 521 -32.10 4.43 -8.52
C ARG A 521 -32.04 5.79 -9.20
N TRP A 522 -33.16 6.20 -9.79
CA TRP A 522 -33.35 7.51 -10.40
C TRP A 522 -34.12 8.44 -9.45
N ALA A 523 -33.78 9.72 -9.53
CA ALA A 523 -34.43 10.81 -8.81
C ALA A 523 -35.86 11.06 -9.32
N ALA A 524 -36.85 11.15 -8.42
CA ALA A 524 -38.25 11.39 -8.79
C ALA A 524 -38.66 12.88 -8.77
N ASN A 525 -37.85 13.77 -8.17
CA ASN A 525 -38.15 15.20 -8.08
C ASN A 525 -36.87 16.03 -7.90
N HIS A 526 -36.80 17.18 -8.56
CA HIS A 526 -35.71 18.16 -8.48
C HIS A 526 -35.60 18.92 -7.16
N ASN A 527 -36.60 18.85 -6.27
CA ASN A 527 -36.65 19.69 -5.08
C ASN A 527 -35.62 19.34 -3.99
N ASN A 528 -34.92 18.20 -4.05
CA ASN A 528 -33.99 17.73 -3.00
C ASN A 528 -32.66 17.15 -3.56
N ASN A 529 -31.88 17.90 -4.36
CA ASN A 529 -30.58 17.45 -4.92
C ASN A 529 -30.65 16.17 -5.78
N GLN A 530 -31.74 16.02 -6.52
CA GLN A 530 -32.06 14.82 -7.29
C GLN A 530 -32.27 15.23 -8.75
N SER A 531 -31.19 15.35 -9.52
CA SER A 531 -31.25 15.66 -10.96
C SER A 531 -31.53 14.41 -11.77
N GLY A 532 -32.61 14.41 -12.57
CA GLY A 532 -32.99 13.32 -13.48
C GLY A 532 -32.03 13.06 -14.66
N TYR A 533 -30.93 13.79 -14.76
CA TYR A 533 -29.88 13.59 -15.78
C TYR A 533 -28.62 12.91 -15.25
N TYR A 534 -28.53 12.68 -13.93
CA TYR A 534 -27.33 12.13 -13.31
C TYR A 534 -27.71 11.03 -12.32
N ASN A 535 -26.98 9.92 -12.32
CA ASN A 535 -27.22 8.87 -11.34
C ASN A 535 -26.89 9.37 -9.92
N TYR A 536 -27.44 8.70 -8.91
CA TYR A 536 -27.22 9.00 -7.50
C TYR A 536 -25.73 9.15 -7.10
N PHE A 537 -24.82 8.42 -7.76
CA PHE A 537 -23.38 8.47 -7.48
C PHE A 537 -22.71 9.78 -7.91
N VAL A 538 -23.24 10.45 -8.94
CA VAL A 538 -22.75 11.77 -9.37
C VAL A 538 -23.24 12.88 -8.43
N CYS A 539 -24.40 12.68 -7.79
CA CYS A 539 -25.02 13.68 -6.91
C CYS A 539 -24.62 13.55 -5.43
N ASN A 540 -24.20 12.37 -4.97
CA ASN A 540 -23.90 12.09 -3.57
C ASN A 540 -22.45 11.62 -3.32
N SER A 541 -21.46 12.38 -3.77
CA SER A 541 -20.17 12.39 -3.07
C SER A 541 -20.33 13.28 -1.83
N ASP A 542 -20.26 12.69 -0.64
CA ASP A 542 -20.42 13.32 0.68
C ASP A 542 -20.00 14.80 0.72
N ASN A 543 -21.00 15.68 0.75
CA ASN A 543 -20.98 16.99 1.41
C ASN A 543 -22.32 17.69 1.15
N ALA A 544 -23.31 17.40 2.00
CA ALA A 544 -24.50 18.21 2.11
C ALA A 544 -24.17 19.54 2.81
N ILE A 545 -23.39 20.44 2.19
CA ILE A 545 -23.38 21.89 2.43
C ILE A 545 -22.79 22.54 1.15
N SER A 546 -23.62 23.02 0.24
CA SER A 546 -23.29 24.14 -0.66
C SER A 546 -24.57 24.72 -1.28
N PRO A 547 -24.83 26.04 -1.18
CA PRO A 547 -26.04 26.68 -1.70
C PRO A 547 -26.07 26.77 -3.25
N PRO A 548 -27.25 27.01 -3.85
CA PRO A 548 -27.48 26.93 -5.29
C PRO A 548 -26.82 28.12 -6.01
N GLY A 549 -25.69 27.87 -6.65
CA GLY A 549 -25.01 28.88 -7.47
C GLY A 549 -23.69 28.43 -8.10
N TYR A 550 -23.05 27.40 -7.54
CA TYR A 550 -21.78 26.89 -8.07
C TYR A 550 -21.97 25.64 -8.94
N LYS A 551 -21.84 25.80 -10.27
CA LYS A 551 -21.66 24.69 -11.22
C LYS A 551 -20.23 24.14 -11.10
N GLU A 552 -19.92 23.41 -10.03
CA GLU A 552 -18.62 22.76 -9.81
C GLU A 552 -18.57 21.28 -10.25
N ALA A 553 -19.59 20.79 -10.98
CA ALA A 553 -19.72 19.39 -11.39
C ALA A 553 -18.61 18.88 -12.34
N LEU A 554 -17.84 19.78 -12.97
CA LEU A 554 -16.75 19.44 -13.90
C LEU A 554 -15.35 19.72 -13.34
N ARG A 555 -15.22 20.23 -12.10
CA ARG A 555 -13.93 20.60 -11.49
C ARG A 555 -13.38 19.58 -10.51
N ARG A 556 -14.16 18.56 -10.15
CA ARG A 556 -13.65 17.41 -9.37
C ARG A 556 -13.00 16.39 -10.31
N SER A 557 -11.95 15.76 -9.81
CA SER A 557 -10.97 14.87 -10.47
C SER A 557 -11.52 13.68 -11.28
N PHE A 558 -12.83 13.57 -11.44
CA PHE A 558 -13.54 12.56 -12.23
C PHE A 558 -13.46 12.78 -13.75
N PHE A 559 -13.22 14.02 -14.21
CA PHE A 559 -13.27 14.37 -15.65
C PHE A 559 -11.92 14.73 -16.29
N TYR A 560 -10.84 14.85 -15.52
CA TYR A 560 -9.51 15.14 -16.05
C TYR A 560 -8.63 13.90 -16.04
N HIS A 561 -8.72 13.08 -17.08
CA HIS A 561 -7.61 12.26 -17.57
C HIS A 561 -7.75 12.03 -19.09
N ARG A 562 -7.10 12.91 -19.87
CA ARG A 562 -6.41 12.65 -21.15
C ARG A 562 -6.19 13.94 -21.93
N ARG A 563 -4.96 14.46 -21.90
CA ARG A 563 -4.17 14.83 -23.08
C ARG A 563 -2.69 14.76 -22.68
N GLY A 564 -1.96 13.85 -23.33
CA GLY A 564 -0.58 13.46 -23.02
C GLY A 564 -0.44 11.98 -23.22
#